data_AF-A0A382FGF6-F1
#
_entry.id   AF-A0A382FGF6-F1
#
_cell.length_a   1.000
_cell.length_b   1.000
_cell.length_c   1.000
_cell.angle_alpha   90.00
_cell.angle_beta   90.00
_cell.angle_gamma   90.00
#
_symmetry.space_group_name_H-M   'P 1'
#
loop_
_entity.id
_entity.type
_entity.pdbx_description
1 polymer ?
#
loop_
_entity_poly.entity_id
_entity_poly.type
_entity_poly.pdbx_seq_one_letter_code
_entity_poly.pdbx_strand_id
1 'polypeptide(L)' 'MRLSITGAAIDSRNIKRGNIFFAIDGKHNDGHNFLQQAEKKGASVTVVKRKS' A
#
# COMPACT_ATOMS: atom_id res chain seq x y z
N MET A 1 -18.97 10.67 4.59
CA MET A 1 -17.98 9.65 5.00
C MET A 1 -16.59 10.28 4.90
N ARG A 2 -15.75 10.21 5.94
CA ARG A 2 -14.39 10.79 5.93
C ARG A 2 -13.37 9.67 5.97
N LEU A 3 -12.47 9.64 5.00
CA LEU A 3 -11.36 8.70 4.99
C LEU A 3 -10.27 9.23 5.94
N SER A 4 -9.94 8.45 6.97
CA SER A 4 -8.86 8.81 7.90
C SER A 4 -7.58 8.14 7.45
N ILE A 5 -6.57 8.96 7.13
CA ILE A 5 -5.24 8.50 6.74
C ILE A 5 -4.29 8.74 7.90
N THR A 6 -3.66 7.68 8.39
CA THR A 6 -2.79 7.71 9.58
C THR A 6 -1.30 7.68 9.24
N GLY A 7 -0.94 7.46 7.97
CA GLY A 7 0.44 7.39 7.51
C GLY A 7 0.57 6.88 6.08
N ALA A 8 1.82 6.72 5.64
CA ALA A 8 2.17 6.19 4.33
C ALA A 8 3.30 5.16 4.46
N ALA A 9 3.31 4.15 3.59
CA ALA A 9 4.41 3.21 3.49
C ALA A 9 4.63 2.77 2.04
N ILE A 10 5.90 2.50 1.70
CA ILE A 10 6.32 1.89 0.43
C ILE A 10 6.69 0.40 0.62
N ASP A 11 6.81 -0.03 1.87
CA ASP A 11 7.09 -1.42 2.25
C ASP A 11 5.83 -2.02 2.88
N SER A 12 5.22 -2.98 2.19
CA SER A 12 4.00 -3.69 2.63
C SER A 12 4.18 -4.37 3.98
N ARG A 13 5.41 -4.68 4.41
CA ARG A 13 5.70 -5.27 5.72
C ARG A 13 5.44 -4.29 6.87
N ASN A 14 5.52 -2.98 6.62
CA ASN A 14 5.38 -1.94 7.64
C ASN A 14 4.00 -1.27 7.66
N ILE A 15 3.05 -1.76 6.86
CA ILE A 15 1.67 -1.23 6.84
C ILE A 15 1.02 -1.38 8.21
N LYS A 16 0.41 -0.29 8.66
CA LYS A 16 -0.50 -0.21 9.80
C LYS A 16 -1.88 0.18 9.31
N ARG A 17 -2.91 -0.18 10.09
CA ARG A 17 -4.30 0.18 9.78
C ARG A 17 -4.44 1.70 9.59
N GLY A 18 -5.01 2.12 8.47
CA GLY A 18 -5.18 3.55 8.13
C GLY A 18 -4.09 4.11 7.20
N ASN A 19 -3.04 3.33 6.90
CA ASN A 19 -1.97 3.81 6.02
C ASN A 19 -2.40 3.84 4.54
N ILE A 20 -1.74 4.70 3.77
CA ILE A 20 -1.64 4.57 2.31
C ILE A 20 -0.45 3.66 1.98
N PHE A 21 -0.66 2.66 1.13
CA PHE A 21 0.42 1.90 0.52
C PHE A 21 0.75 2.44 -0.86
N PHE A 22 2.01 2.76 -1.13
CA PHE A 22 2.49 3.15 -2.45
C PHE A 22 3.22 1.97 -3.11
N ALA A 23 2.57 1.34 -4.09
CA ALA A 23 3.12 0.24 -4.85
C ALA A 23 4.10 0.76 -5.93
N ILE A 24 5.36 0.91 -5.54
CA ILE A 24 6.42 1.43 -6.41
C ILE A 24 7.15 0.28 -7.12
N ASP A 25 7.43 0.45 -8.42
CA ASP A 25 8.35 -0.42 -9.17
C ASP A 25 9.79 -0.17 -8.69
N GLY A 26 10.35 -1.08 -7.91
CA GLY A 26 11.75 -1.06 -7.49
C GLY A 26 12.65 -1.90 -8.41
N LYS A 27 13.97 -1.77 -8.23
CA LYS A 27 14.97 -2.53 -9.02
C LYS A 27 14.82 -4.06 -8.88
N HIS A 28 14.40 -4.52 -7.71
CA HIS A 28 14.32 -5.96 -7.37
C HIS A 28 12.90 -6.47 -7.21
N ASN A 29 11.95 -5.60 -6.90
CA ASN A 29 10.57 -5.98 -6.60
C ASN A 29 9.61 -4.94 -7.17
N ASP A 30 8.50 -5.41 -7.72
CA ASP A 30 7.35 -4.58 -8.09
C ASP A 30 6.37 -4.53 -6.90
N GLY A 31 6.10 -3.32 -6.40
CA GLY A 31 5.16 -3.08 -5.30
C GLY A 31 3.75 -3.63 -5.53
N HIS A 32 3.32 -3.78 -6.80
CA HIS A 32 2.00 -4.32 -7.16
C HIS A 32 1.87 -5.80 -6.75
N ASN A 33 2.98 -6.51 -6.58
CA ASN A 33 2.97 -7.90 -6.11
C ASN A 33 2.53 -8.01 -4.63
N PHE A 34 2.48 -6.90 -3.89
CA PHE A 34 2.17 -6.88 -2.46
C PHE A 34 0.86 -6.18 -2.10
N LEU A 35 -0.02 -5.91 -3.08
CA LEU A 35 -1.31 -5.25 -2.86
C LEU A 35 -2.18 -6.02 -1.85
N GLN A 36 -2.32 -7.33 -2.03
CA GLN A 36 -3.11 -8.17 -1.12
C GLN A 36 -2.53 -8.18 0.31
N GLN A 37 -1.20 -8.08 0.44
CA GLN A 37 -0.57 -8.00 1.76
C GLN A 37 -0.87 -6.66 2.45
N ALA A 38 -0.81 -5.55 1.70
CA ALA A 38 -1.14 -4.23 2.22
C ALA A 38 -2.62 -4.14 2.64
N GLU A 39 -3.53 -4.69 1.84
CA GLU A 39 -4.96 -4.79 2.16
C GLU A 39 -5.18 -5.59 3.46
N LYS A 40 -4.61 -6.81 3.56
CA LYS A 40 -4.73 -7.66 4.75
C LYS A 40 -4.21 -6.99 6.03
N LYS A 41 -3.25 -6.07 5.91
CA LYS A 41 -2.72 -5.28 7.04
C LYS A 41 -3.51 -4.01 7.36
N GLY A 42 -4.53 -3.70 6.57
CA GLY A 42 -5.44 -2.59 6.80
C GLY A 42 -5.00 -1.27 6.16
N ALA A 43 -4.26 -1.31 5.05
CA ALA A 43 -4.10 -0.13 4.22
C ALA A 43 -5.49 0.39 3.81
N SER A 44 -5.72 1.69 3.99
CA SER A 44 -7.00 2.33 3.62
C SER A 44 -7.03 2.74 2.16
N VAL A 45 -5.85 2.97 1.57
CA VAL A 45 -5.69 3.34 0.17
C VAL A 45 -4.43 2.69 -0.37
N THR A 46 -4.47 2.30 -1.63
CA THR A 46 -3.30 1.86 -2.35
C THR A 46 -3.12 2.69 -3.60
N VAL A 47 -1.91 3.23 -3.80
CA VAL A 47 -1.54 3.98 -5.00
C VAL A 47 -0.73 3.07 -5.88
N VAL A 48 -1.24 2.83 -7.09
CA VAL A 48 -0.67 1.92 -8.08
C VAL A 48 -0.35 2.69 -9.35
N LYS A 49 0.71 2.27 -10.05
CA LYS A 49 1.10 2.84 -11.34
C LYS A 49 0.18 2.36 -12.47
N ARG A 50 -0.36 1.14 -12.32
CA ARG A 50 -1.28 0.52 -13.29
C ARG A 50 -2.37 -0.25 -12.58
N LYS A 51 -3.50 -0.42 -13.26
CA LYS A 51 -4.59 -1.27 -12.77
C LYS A 51 -4.06 -2.69 -12.56
N SER A 52 -4.35 -3.26 -11.40
CA SER A 52 -4.02 -4.63 -11.00
C SER A 52 -5.30 -5.41 -10.74
#